data_AF-A0A524J7R2-F1
#
_entry.id   AF-A0A524J7R2-F1
#
_cell.length_a   1.000
_cell.length_b   1.000
_cell.length_c   1.000
_cell.angle_alpha   90.00
_cell.angle_beta   90.00
_cell.angle_gamma   90.00
#
_symmetry.space_group_name_H-M   'P 1'
#
loop_
_entity.id
_entity.type
_entity.pdbx_description
1 polymer ?
#
loop_
_entity_poly.entity_id
_entity_poly.type
_entity_poly.pdbx_seq_one_letter_code
_entity_poly.pdbx_strand_id
1 'polypeptide(L)' 'MNLTNRAELTFRTVHADVVVRALSPEMSESIPRTKVDVLGGEGEVTIRVQADDLTSLRAALNSYIRWANVAEETAKEANR' A
#
# COMPACT_ATOMS: atom_id res chain seq x y z
N MET A 1 12.06 16.78 7.08
CA MET A 1 11.90 15.82 5.96
C MET A 1 11.24 16.59 4.83
N ASN A 2 11.84 16.61 3.64
CA ASN A 2 11.30 17.32 2.48
C ASN A 2 10.76 16.27 1.51
N LEU A 3 9.53 15.83 1.77
CA LEU A 3 8.81 14.84 0.97
C LEU A 3 8.38 15.45 -0.37
N THR A 4 9.29 15.49 -1.35
CA THR A 4 9.06 16.13 -2.66
C THR A 4 8.59 15.14 -3.73
N ASN A 5 8.81 13.85 -3.53
CA ASN A 5 8.45 12.81 -4.50
C ASN A 5 7.19 12.08 -4.03
N ARG A 6 6.20 11.93 -4.92
CA ARG A 6 4.93 11.26 -4.61
C ARG A 6 4.53 10.30 -5.72
N ALA A 7 3.95 9.18 -5.31
CA ALA A 7 3.24 8.25 -6.19
C ALA A 7 1.89 7.88 -5.56
N GLU A 8 0.91 7.58 -6.42
CA GLU A 8 -0.41 7.10 -6.03
C GLU A 8 -0.81 5.96 -6.96
N LEU A 9 -1.27 4.85 -6.38
CA LEU A 9 -1.79 3.71 -7.09
C LEU A 9 -3.18 3.39 -6.55
N THR A 10 -4.15 3.27 -7.44
CA THR A 10 -5.52 2.83 -7.10
C THR A 10 -5.85 1.59 -7.91
N PHE A 11 -6.44 0.59 -7.26
CA PHE A 11 -6.93 -0.62 -7.91
C PHE A 11 -8.24 -1.10 -7.29
N ARG A 12 -9.03 -1.83 -8.08
CA ARG A 12 -10.31 -2.41 -7.66
C ARG A 12 -10.16 -3.86 -7.25
N THR A 13 -10.81 -4.26 -6.16
CA THR A 13 -10.95 -5.65 -5.75
C THR A 13 -12.14 -5.81 -4.80
N VAL A 14 -12.84 -6.94 -4.88
CA VAL A 14 -13.89 -7.32 -3.92
C VAL A 14 -13.33 -7.57 -2.51
N HIS A 15 -12.00 -7.73 -2.39
CA HIS A 15 -11.29 -7.98 -1.14
C HIS A 15 -10.67 -6.71 -0.53
N ALA A 16 -11.14 -5.51 -0.93
CA ALA A 16 -10.53 -4.23 -0.55
C ALA A 16 -10.32 -4.09 0.96
N ASP A 17 -11.34 -4.40 1.76
CA ASP A 17 -11.27 -4.32 3.23
C ASP A 17 -10.23 -5.29 3.82
N VAL A 18 -10.07 -6.47 3.23
CA VAL A 18 -9.08 -7.46 3.67
C VAL A 18 -7.67 -6.94 3.38
N VAL A 19 -7.44 -6.42 2.18
CA VAL A 19 -6.15 -5.87 1.75
C VAL A 19 -5.76 -4.69 2.64
N VAL A 20 -6.67 -3.75 2.92
CA VAL A 20 -6.37 -2.60 3.79
C VAL A 20 -6.05 -3.02 5.21
N ARG A 21 -6.80 -3.96 5.79
CA ARG A 21 -6.50 -4.46 7.13
C ARG A 21 -5.15 -5.17 7.19
N ALA A 22 -4.82 -5.97 6.17
CA ALA A 22 -3.54 -6.68 6.08
C ALA A 22 -2.34 -5.72 5.99
N LEU A 23 -2.50 -4.56 5.35
CA LEU A 23 -1.44 -3.56 5.20
C LEU A 23 -1.34 -2.59 6.40
N SER A 24 -2.35 -2.51 7.26
CA SER A 24 -2.38 -1.57 8.39
C SER A 24 -1.20 -1.67 9.37
N PRO A 25 -0.65 -2.86 9.71
CA PRO A 25 0.52 -2.93 10.60
C PRO A 25 1.76 -2.27 9.97
N GLU A 26 1.93 -2.40 8.66
CA GLU A 26 3.06 -1.84 7.91
C GLU A 26 3.05 -0.31 7.85
N MET A 27 1.87 0.31 8.03
CA MET A 27 1.74 1.76 8.12
C MET A 27 2.19 2.31 9.47
N SER A 28 2.13 1.48 10.51
CA SER A 28 2.57 1.85 11.86
C SER A 28 4.08 1.73 12.03
N GLU A 29 4.74 0.92 11.20
CA GLU A 29 6.21 0.90 11.11
C GLU A 29 6.71 2.12 10.32
N SER A 30 7.48 2.98 10.96
CA SER A 30 8.09 4.12 10.29
C SER A 30 9.20 3.66 9.37
N ILE A 31 8.97 3.67 8.06
CA ILE A 31 10.04 3.53 7.06
C ILE A 31 10.76 4.89 6.95
N PRO A 32 12.08 4.97 7.26
CA PRO A 32 12.80 6.24 7.23
C PRO A 32 12.65 6.97 5.90
N ARG A 33 12.40 8.27 5.94
CA ARG A 33 12.31 9.15 4.76
C ARG A 33 11.13 8.86 3.83
N THR A 34 10.12 8.14 4.33
CA THR A 34 8.89 7.89 3.58
C THR A 34 7.64 8.11 4.44
N LYS A 35 6.52 8.39 3.79
CA LYS A 35 5.19 8.37 4.37
C LYS A 35 4.29 7.56 3.45
N VAL A 36 3.56 6.60 4.01
CA VAL A 36 2.61 5.78 3.25
C VAL A 36 1.24 5.86 3.87
N ASP A 37 0.24 6.16 3.04
CA ASP A 37 -1.18 6.14 3.41
C ASP A 37 -1.88 5.09 2.54
N VAL A 38 -2.57 4.13 3.17
CA VAL A 38 -3.43 3.15 2.49
C VAL A 38 -4.89 3.46 2.84
N LEU A 39 -5.71 3.67 1.83
CA LEU A 39 -7.13 3.98 1.95
C LEU A 39 -7.95 2.88 1.28
N GLY A 40 -9.05 2.47 1.90
CA GLY A 40 -9.97 1.49 1.35
C GLY A 40 -11.41 1.97 1.42
N GLY A 41 -12.22 1.51 0.47
CA GLY A 41 -13.65 1.76 0.42
C GLY A 41 -14.23 1.41 -0.95
N GLU A 42 -15.52 1.03 -1.00
CA GLU A 42 -16.26 0.82 -2.26
C GLU A 42 -15.61 -0.18 -3.25
N GLY A 43 -14.90 -1.18 -2.74
CA GLY A 43 -14.17 -2.15 -3.58
C GLY A 43 -12.92 -1.58 -4.24
N GLU A 44 -12.39 -0.47 -3.72
CA GLU A 44 -11.15 0.15 -4.14
C GLU A 44 -10.12 0.19 -3.00
N VAL A 45 -8.85 0.12 -3.38
CA VAL A 45 -7.71 0.36 -2.51
C VAL A 45 -6.83 1.40 -3.17
N THR A 46 -6.46 2.43 -2.41
CA THR A 46 -5.53 3.49 -2.84
C THR A 46 -4.31 3.50 -1.94
N ILE A 47 -3.12 3.39 -2.53
CA ILE A 47 -1.82 3.45 -1.86
C ILE A 47 -1.14 4.75 -2.28
N ARG A 48 -0.86 5.62 -1.30
CA ARG A 48 -0.15 6.89 -1.50
C ARG A 48 1.21 6.81 -0.83
N VAL A 49 2.26 7.03 -1.59
CA VAL A 49 3.64 7.04 -1.07
C VAL A 49 4.25 8.40 -1.31
N GLN A 50 4.85 8.97 -0.28
CA GLN A 50 5.68 10.16 -0.36
C GLN A 50 7.08 9.82 0.15
N ALA A 51 8.12 10.32 -0.51
CA ALA A 51 9.50 10.11 -0.10
C ALA A 51 10.42 11.30 -0.41
N ASP A 52 11.54 11.37 0.31
CA ASP A 52 12.57 12.41 0.11
C ASP A 52 13.34 12.23 -1.22
N ASP A 53 13.40 11.01 -1.74
CA ASP A 53 14.12 10.69 -2.99
C ASP A 53 13.40 9.58 -3.79
N LEU A 54 13.69 9.50 -5.10
CA LEU A 54 13.07 8.53 -6.01
C LEU A 54 13.41 7.07 -5.68
N THR A 55 14.57 6.80 -5.07
CA THR A 55 14.98 5.44 -4.69
C THR A 55 14.11 4.94 -3.54
N SER A 56 13.93 5.77 -2.52
CA SER A 56 13.05 5.53 -1.38
C SER A 56 11.58 5.43 -1.83
N LEU A 57 11.13 6.29 -2.75
CA LEU A 57 9.79 6.21 -3.35
C LEU A 57 9.57 4.85 -4.04
N ARG A 58 10.49 4.45 -4.92
CA ARG A 58 10.41 3.18 -5.65
C ARG A 58 10.43 1.99 -4.70
N ALA A 59 11.28 2.01 -3.68
CA ALA A 59 11.37 0.92 -2.70
C ALA A 59 10.06 0.76 -1.92
N ALA A 60 9.52 1.86 -1.37
CA ALA A 60 8.26 1.83 -0.62
C ALA A 60 7.08 1.41 -1.51
N LEU A 61 6.96 1.99 -2.71
CA LEU A 61 5.88 1.65 -3.65
C LEU A 61 5.92 0.16 -4.03
N ASN A 62 7.09 -0.37 -4.38
CA ASN A 62 7.23 -1.78 -4.75
C ASN A 62 6.94 -2.74 -3.58
N SER A 63 7.27 -2.37 -2.35
CA SER A 63 6.92 -3.16 -1.17
C SER A 63 5.42 -3.23 -0.95
N TYR A 64 4.75 -2.08 -0.95
CA TYR A 64 3.31 -2.00 -0.73
C TYR A 64 2.50 -2.67 -1.85
N ILE A 65 2.91 -2.54 -3.12
CA ILE A 65 2.28 -3.27 -4.23
C ILE A 65 2.38 -4.78 -4.04
N ARG A 66 3.59 -5.27 -3.68
CA ARG A 66 3.81 -6.71 -3.49
C ARG A 66 2.96 -7.26 -2.35
N TRP A 67 2.91 -6.55 -1.22
CA TRP A 67 2.10 -6.96 -0.08
C TRP A 67 0.61 -6.91 -0.37
N ALA A 68 0.14 -5.87 -1.07
CA ALA A 68 -1.25 -5.78 -1.52
C ALA A 68 -1.64 -6.98 -2.39
N ASN A 69 -0.78 -7.35 -3.34
CA ASN A 69 -1.00 -8.52 -4.20
C ASN A 69 -1.05 -9.83 -3.41
N VAL A 70 -0.15 -10.02 -2.43
CA VAL A 70 -0.15 -11.22 -1.58
C VAL A 70 -1.41 -11.30 -0.71
N ALA A 71 -1.82 -10.18 -0.11
CA ALA A 71 -3.04 -10.12 0.71
C ALA A 71 -4.29 -10.44 -0.12
N GLU A 72 -4.35 -9.94 -1.36
CA GLU A 72 -5.47 -10.14 -2.27
C GLU A 72 -5.56 -11.59 -2.75
N GLU A 73 -4.44 -12.18 -3.19
CA GLU A 73 -4.40 -13.60 -3.58
C GLU A 73 -4.69 -14.53 -2.41
N THR A 74 -4.20 -14.23 -1.21
CA THR A 74 -4.53 -15.00 -0.01
C THR A 74 -6.03 -14.94 0.31
N ALA A 75 -6.65 -13.76 0.15
CA ALA A 75 -8.09 -13.59 0.37
C ALA A 75 -8.93 -14.35 -0.67
N LYS A 76 -8.46 -14.44 -1.92
CA LYS A 76 -9.07 -15.27 -2.97
C LYS A 76 -9.02 -16.74 -2.60
N GLU A 77 -7.85 -17.26 -2.24
CA GLU A 77 -7.68 -18.68 -1.91
C GLU A 77 -8.45 -19.08 -0.64
N ALA A 78 -8.53 -18.22 0.37
CA ALA A 78 -9.29 -18.50 1.60
C ALA A 78 -10.82 -18.56 1.42
N ASN A 79 -11.34 -18.01 0.33
CA ASN A 79 -12.77 -18.01 -0.01
C ASN A 79 -13.13 -19.03 -1.11
N ARG A 80 -12.19 -19.91 -1.49
CA ARG A 80 -12.44 -21.06 -2.36
C ARG A 80 -12.88 -22.28 -1.57
#